data_AF-A0A538HES4-F1
#
_entry.id   AF-A0A538HES4-F1
#
_cell.length_a   1.000
_cell.length_b   1.000
_cell.length_c   1.000
_cell.angle_alpha   90.00
_cell.angle_beta   90.00
_cell.angle_gamma   90.00
#
_symmetry.space_group_name_H-M   'P 1'
#
loop_
_entity.id
_entity.type
_entity.pdbx_description
1 polymer ?
#
loop_
_entity_poly.entity_id
_entity_poly.type
_entity_poly.pdbx_seq_one_letter_code
_entity_poly.pdbx_strand_id
1 'polypeptide(L)'
;MNHEDALRPLERRVLRLVRDGVGEAEIARRFRRRPDTIRRVIALADVPRSSSATRDDVLRPLERRVLRWRDDGARPTEIAPRFKRGAAFIEQVERLAHYKLARS
;
A
#
# COMPACT_ATOMS: atom_id res chain seq x y z
N MET A 1 14.56 -1.50 -15.19
CA MET A 1 14.16 -1.75 -13.79
C MET A 1 14.14 -3.26 -13.62
N ASN A 2 15.04 -3.83 -12.83
CA ASN A 2 15.11 -5.29 -12.67
C ASN A 2 13.92 -5.75 -11.83
N HIS A 3 13.18 -6.76 -12.29
CA HIS A 3 12.01 -7.29 -11.58
C HIS A 3 12.35 -7.74 -10.15
N GLU A 4 13.61 -8.11 -9.91
CA GLU A 4 14.13 -8.49 -8.59
C GLU A 4 14.17 -7.34 -7.57
N ASP A 5 14.29 -6.08 -8.00
CA ASP A 5 14.30 -4.92 -7.10
C ASP A 5 12.90 -4.66 -6.49
N ALA A 6 11.85 -5.10 -7.18
CA ALA A 6 10.45 -4.98 -6.72
C ALA A 6 10.01 -6.13 -5.80
N LEU A 7 10.84 -7.16 -5.63
CA LEU A 7 10.56 -8.31 -4.78
C LEU A 7 10.91 -8.04 -3.32
N ARG A 8 10.01 -8.41 -2.41
CA ARG A 8 10.26 -8.33 -0.97
C ARG A 8 11.40 -9.29 -0.61
N PRO A 9 12.15 -9.03 0.48
CA PRO A 9 13.25 -9.90 0.90
C PRO A 9 12.86 -11.37 1.06
N LEU A 10 11.65 -11.65 1.53
CA LEU A 10 11.12 -13.00 1.64
C LEU A 10 11.01 -13.68 0.27
N GLU A 11 10.37 -13.03 -0.70
CA GLU A 11 10.16 -13.58 -2.04
C GLU A 11 11.48 -13.80 -2.77
N ARG A 12 12.42 -12.84 -2.68
CA ARG A 12 13.76 -13.01 -3.25
C ARG A 12 14.45 -14.26 -2.72
N ARG A 13 14.34 -14.51 -1.42
CA ARG A 13 14.98 -15.67 -0.79
C ARG A 13 14.26 -16.97 -1.13
N VAL A 14 12.93 -16.95 -1.17
CA VAL A 14 12.10 -18.11 -1.57
C VAL A 14 12.39 -18.47 -3.03
N LEU A 15 12.29 -17.52 -3.96
CA LEU A 15 12.55 -17.76 -5.38
C LEU A 15 13.98 -18.20 -5.66
N ARG A 16 14.97 -17.68 -4.93
CA ARG A 16 16.35 -18.18 -5.02
C ARG A 16 16.44 -19.66 -4.66
N LEU A 17 15.85 -20.07 -3.54
CA LEU A 17 15.86 -21.48 -3.14
C LEU A 17 15.12 -22.38 -4.12
N VAL A 18 14.04 -21.88 -4.74
CA VAL A 18 13.35 -22.59 -5.82
C VAL A 18 14.26 -22.74 -7.05
N ARG A 19 14.98 -21.68 -7.46
CA ARG A 19 15.98 -21.75 -8.54
C ARG A 19 17.13 -22.72 -8.21
N ASP A 20 17.51 -22.82 -6.94
CA ASP A 20 18.50 -23.77 -6.43
C ASP A 20 17.94 -25.21 -6.31
N GLY A 21 16.69 -25.46 -6.72
CA GLY A 21 16.06 -26.78 -6.74
C GLY A 21 15.51 -27.25 -5.39
N VAL A 22 15.42 -26.39 -4.38
CA VAL A 22 14.90 -26.75 -3.06
C VAL A 22 13.37 -26.87 -3.13
N GLY A 23 12.83 -28.02 -2.71
CA GLY A 23 11.40 -28.28 -2.71
C GLY A 23 10.61 -27.39 -1.74
N GLU A 24 9.36 -27.07 -2.09
CA GLU A 24 8.49 -26.15 -1.34
C GLU A 24 8.31 -26.53 0.14
N ALA A 25 8.22 -27.83 0.46
CA ALA A 25 8.06 -28.31 1.83
C ALA A 25 9.29 -28.01 2.70
N GLU A 26 10.49 -28.18 2.14
CA GLU A 26 11.74 -27.87 2.82
C GLU A 26 11.93 -26.35 2.96
N ILE A 27 11.58 -25.58 1.93
CA ILE A 27 11.50 -24.11 2.04
C ILE A 27 10.54 -23.72 3.17
N ALA A 28 9.34 -24.31 3.21
CA ALA A 28 8.33 -24.01 4.22
C ALA A 28 8.86 -24.29 5.64
N ARG A 29 9.55 -25.42 5.82
CA ARG A 29 10.23 -25.77 7.07
C ARG A 29 11.29 -24.73 7.46
N ARG A 30 12.17 -24.33 6.53
CA ARG A 30 13.22 -23.31 6.77
C ARG A 30 12.64 -21.96 7.21
N PHE A 31 11.52 -21.55 6.63
CA PHE A 31 10.83 -20.31 6.97
C PHE A 31 9.82 -20.44 8.12
N ARG A 32 9.66 -21.64 8.71
CA ARG A 32 8.65 -21.94 9.74
C ARG A 32 7.23 -21.53 9.29
N ARG A 33 6.89 -21.81 8.03
CA ARG A 33 5.59 -21.55 7.41
C ARG A 33 4.97 -22.84 6.89
N ARG A 34 3.69 -22.79 6.51
CA ARG A 34 3.02 -23.92 5.84
C ARG A 34 3.43 -23.97 4.36
N PRO A 35 3.48 -25.15 3.73
CA PRO A 35 3.76 -25.28 2.29
C PRO A 35 2.86 -24.39 1.42
N ASP A 36 1.57 -24.29 1.76
CA ASP A 36 0.63 -23.42 1.03
C ASP A 36 1.00 -21.94 1.09
N THR A 37 1.64 -21.50 2.17
CA THR A 37 2.16 -20.13 2.27
C THR A 37 3.28 -19.91 1.25
N ILE A 38 4.17 -20.90 1.09
CA ILE A 38 5.28 -20.81 0.12
C ILE A 38 4.74 -20.81 -1.31
N ARG A 39 3.78 -21.69 -1.63
CA ARG A 39 3.10 -21.71 -2.93
C ARG A 39 2.49 -20.36 -3.30
N ARG A 40 1.77 -19.75 -2.36
CA ARG A 40 1.19 -18.41 -2.55
C ARG A 40 2.26 -17.35 -2.79
N VAL A 41 3.38 -17.41 -2.05
CA VAL A 41 4.49 -16.48 -2.23
C VAL A 41 5.09 -16.62 -3.64
N ILE A 42 5.33 -17.84 -4.11
CA ILE A 42 5.84 -18.11 -5.47
C ILE A 42 4.86 -17.56 -6.51
N ALA A 43 3.58 -17.95 -6.41
CA ALA A 43 2.54 -17.52 -7.36
C ALA A 43 2.35 -16.00 -7.40
N LEU A 44 2.46 -15.30 -6.27
CA LEU A 44 2.29 -13.85 -6.20
C LEU A 44 3.57 -13.06 -6.53
N ALA A 45 4.73 -13.73 -6.61
CA ALA A 45 5.98 -13.05 -6.94
C ALA A 45 6.07 -12.65 -8.43
N ASP A 46 5.40 -13.40 -9.31
CA ASP A 46 5.34 -13.12 -10.75
C ASP A 46 4.26 -12.10 -11.12
N VAL A 47 3.37 -11.77 -10.19
CA VAL A 47 2.34 -10.75 -10.42
C VAL A 47 3.01 -9.38 -10.40
N PRO A 48 2.93 -8.59 -11.50
CA PRO A 48 3.48 -7.24 -11.53
C PRO A 48 2.90 -6.45 -10.37
N ARG A 49 3.76 -6.09 -9.42
CA ARG A 49 3.35 -5.15 -8.40
C ARG A 49 3.15 -3.82 -9.07
N SER A 50 1.95 -3.29 -8.94
CA SER A 50 1.81 -1.84 -8.88
C SER A 50 2.72 -1.37 -7.75
N SER A 51 3.92 -0.90 -8.09
CA SER A 51 4.81 -0.20 -7.16
C SER A 51 4.27 1.18 -6.83
N SER A 52 2.95 1.37 -6.90
CA SER A 52 2.33 2.52 -6.29
C SER A 52 2.15 2.17 -4.81
N ALA A 53 3.14 2.54 -4.01
CA ALA A 53 2.71 3.46 -2.97
C ALA A 53 2.10 4.64 -3.74
N THR A 54 0.80 4.56 -4.03
CA THR A 54 0.10 5.66 -4.71
C THR A 54 0.40 6.90 -3.89
N ARG A 55 0.46 8.11 -4.47
CA ARG A 55 0.57 9.34 -3.64
C ARG A 55 -0.42 9.34 -2.46
N ASP A 56 -1.55 8.64 -2.62
CA ASP A 56 -2.55 8.30 -1.60
C ASP A 56 -2.05 7.55 -0.35
N ASP A 57 -0.93 6.82 -0.40
CA ASP A 57 -0.35 6.12 0.76
C ASP A 57 0.33 7.10 1.74
N VAL A 58 0.65 8.31 1.28
CA VAL A 58 1.15 9.41 2.13
C VAL A 58 0.00 10.05 2.91
N LEU A 59 -1.24 9.93 2.39
CA LEU A 59 -2.42 10.52 2.97
C LEU A 59 -3.12 9.58 3.95
N ARG A 60 -3.44 10.12 5.13
CA ARG A 60 -4.31 9.45 6.10
C ARG A 60 -5.70 9.24 5.48
N PRO A 61 -6.45 8.19 5.88
CA PRO A 61 -7.80 7.94 5.36
C PRO A 61 -8.74 9.16 5.42
N LEU A 62 -8.62 9.98 6.48
CA LEU A 62 -9.35 11.23 6.62
C LEU A 62 -9.02 12.25 5.51
N GLU A 63 -7.73 12.46 5.23
CA GLU A 63 -7.25 13.38 4.20
C GLU A 63 -7.74 12.96 2.82
N ARG A 64 -7.63 11.65 2.50
CA ARG A 64 -8.17 11.09 1.25
C ARG A 64 -9.67 11.31 1.12
N ARG A 65 -10.42 11.11 2.20
CA ARG A 65 -11.88 11.27 2.18
C ARG A 65 -12.29 12.72 2.00
N VAL A 66 -11.58 13.65 2.65
CA VAL A 66 -11.81 15.09 2.48
C VAL A 66 -11.51 15.49 1.03
N LEU A 67 -10.33 15.17 0.49
CA LEU A 67 -9.98 15.52 -0.88
C LEU A 67 -10.96 14.95 -1.90
N ARG A 68 -11.37 13.69 -1.77
CA ARG A 68 -12.38 13.11 -2.67
C ARG A 68 -13.67 13.94 -2.72
N TRP A 69 -14.19 14.33 -1.56
CA TRP A 69 -15.40 15.16 -1.52
C TRP A 69 -15.18 16.58 -2.03
N ARG A 70 -13.96 17.12 -1.89
CA ARG A 70 -13.59 18.42 -2.47
C ARG A 70 -13.52 18.33 -3.99
N ASP A 71 -12.97 17.25 -4.54
CA ASP A 71 -12.95 16.96 -5.98
C ASP A 71 -14.38 16.77 -6.53
N ASP A 72 -15.28 16.17 -5.74
CA ASP A 72 -16.72 16.08 -6.04
C ASP A 72 -17.48 17.42 -5.88
N GLY A 73 -16.79 18.51 -5.50
CA GLY A 73 -17.34 19.87 -5.39
C GLY A 73 -17.95 20.24 -4.04
N ALA A 74 -17.93 19.36 -3.04
CA ALA A 74 -18.51 19.63 -1.72
C ALA A 74 -17.73 20.73 -0.98
N ARG A 75 -18.44 21.63 -0.30
CA ARG A 75 -17.85 22.71 0.51
C ARG A 75 -17.42 22.20 1.89
N PRO A 76 -16.42 22.83 2.54
CA PRO A 76 -16.02 22.47 3.90
C PRO A 76 -17.17 22.44 4.92
N THR A 77 -18.14 23.35 4.80
CA THR A 77 -19.35 23.41 5.63
C THR A 77 -20.27 22.20 5.45
N GLU A 78 -20.29 21.59 4.28
CA GLU A 78 -21.10 20.40 3.97
C GLU A 78 -20.40 19.11 4.42
N ILE A 79 -19.07 19.12 4.43
CA ILE A 79 -18.24 17.99 4.87
C ILE A 79 -18.17 17.92 6.40
N ALA A 80 -18.01 19.07 7.08
CA ALA A 80 -17.69 19.14 8.50
C ALA A 80 -18.69 18.41 9.43
N PRO A 81 -20.03 18.47 9.22
CA PRO A 81 -20.99 17.71 10.02
C PRO A 81 -20.75 16.20 9.99
N ARG A 82 -20.25 15.65 8.87
CA ARG A 82 -19.97 14.21 8.73
C ARG A 82 -18.83 13.75 9.64
N PHE A 83 -17.97 14.67 10.06
CA PHE A 83 -16.88 14.42 11.01
C PHE A 83 -17.19 14.92 12.42
N LYS A 84 -18.39 15.47 12.67
CA LYS A 84 -18.74 16.17 13.92
C LYS A 84 -17.73 17.28 14.26
N ARG A 85 -17.30 18.03 13.24
CA ARG A 85 -16.33 19.13 13.34
C ARG A 85 -16.88 20.39 12.65
N GLY A 86 -16.13 21.50 12.75
CA GLY A 86 -16.41 22.74 12.03
C GLY A 86 -15.68 22.84 10.69
N ALA A 87 -16.08 23.79 9.84
CA ALA A 87 -15.51 23.99 8.51
C ALA A 87 -13.99 24.25 8.52
N ALA A 88 -13.51 25.03 9.48
CA ALA A 88 -12.08 25.33 9.64
C ALA A 88 -11.22 24.06 9.84
N PHE A 89 -11.75 23.03 10.48
CA PHE A 89 -11.06 21.75 10.63
C PHE A 89 -10.88 21.06 9.27
N ILE A 90 -11.90 21.11 8.40
CA ILE A 90 -11.84 20.51 7.06
C ILE A 90 -10.85 21.26 6.18
N GLU A 91 -10.86 22.60 6.23
CA GLU A 91 -9.88 23.44 5.52
C GLU A 91 -8.44 23.17 5.97
N GLN A 92 -8.23 22.94 7.28
CA GLN A 92 -6.93 22.57 7.80
C GLN A 92 -6.48 21.20 7.28
N VAL A 93 -7.38 20.21 7.26
CA VAL A 93 -7.10 18.86 6.73
C VAL A 93 -6.78 18.91 5.23
N GLU A 94 -7.57 19.65 4.44
CA GLU A 94 -7.34 19.84 3.00
C GLU A 94 -5.96 20.46 2.74
N ARG A 95 -5.61 21.52 3.46
CA ARG A 95 -4.30 22.18 3.36
C ARG A 95 -3.15 21.24 3.70
N LEU A 96 -3.29 20.45 4.77
CA LEU A 96 -2.28 19.46 5.16
C LEU A 96 -2.15 18.36 4.11
N ALA A 97 -3.25 17.91 3.53
CA ALA A 97 -3.25 16.91 2.48
C ALA A 97 -2.52 17.41 1.22
N HIS A 98 -2.81 18.63 0.76
CA HIS A 98 -2.07 19.24 -0.36
C HIS A 98 -0.59 19.43 -0.06
N TYR A 99 -0.23 19.85 1.15
CA TYR A 99 1.17 19.95 1.57
C TYR A 99 1.90 18.60 1.46
N LYS A 100 1.26 17.51 1.91
CA LYS A 100 1.83 16.16 1.83
C LYS A 100 2.00 15.69 0.39
N LEU A 101 1.00 15.94 -0.46
CA LEU A 101 1.05 15.58 -1.88
C LEU A 101 2.10 16.37 -2.66
N ALA A 102 2.41 17.61 -2.24
CA ALA A 102 3.44 18.42 -2.88
C ALA A 102 4.86 18.01 -2.48
N ARG A 103 5.03 17.26 -1.38
CA ARG A 103 6.33 16.85 -0.81
C ARG A 103 6.66 15.38 -1.09
N SER A 104 5.75 14.61 -1.71
CA SER A 104 5.93 13.21 -2.07
C SER A 104 6.20 12.99 -3.55
#